data_AF-A0A6M8VR02-F1
#
_entry.id   AF-A0A6M8VR02-F1
#
_cell.length_a   1.000
_cell.length_b   1.000
_cell.length_c   1.000
_cell.angle_alpha   90.00
_cell.angle_beta   90.00
_cell.angle_gamma   90.00
#
_symmetry.space_group_name_H-M   'P 1'
#
loop_
_entity.id
_entity.type
_entity.pdbx_description
1 polymer ?
#
loop_
_entity_poly.entity_id
_entity_poly.type
_entity_poly.pdbx_seq_one_letter_code
_entity_poly.pdbx_strand_id
1 'polypeptide(L)'
;MGFLSALAGFFDTSTAATGLVAAGLTVCPVHPIPQVEVHFAAQQPFYSEDISARRLTENALQDPDSTMTRHQGWTVHGTTARQISHKFFLNFTTRSDKAGNMCLYFSHATFAITYYPAVFIAREALDKKCYADVVRAHEMQHVAIDIAGIQEYLPHIKSDMLLYLRSLGYQGFGPMKLQAAQAKQKELQKQVMQATIPMIEKLRVAVRERQSAIDTPENYLREQAKCPGDFPEIDFELLKKQLGLSTSPQAQ
;
A
#
# COMPACT_ATOMS: atom_id res chain seq x y z
N MET A 1 -65.61 -66.21 -6.16
CA MET A 1 -66.74 -65.30 -6.42
C MET A 1 -66.19 -63.89 -6.27
N GLY A 2 -66.14 -62.96 -7.22
CA GLY A 2 -66.44 -62.89 -8.66
C GLY A 2 -65.37 -61.98 -9.32
N PHE A 3 -64.97 -62.21 -10.57
CA PHE A 3 -65.54 -61.73 -11.85
C PHE A 3 -65.13 -60.29 -12.27
N LEU A 4 -64.71 -60.20 -13.55
CA LEU A 4 -64.63 -59.04 -14.47
C LEU A 4 -63.46 -58.05 -14.26
N SER A 5 -62.83 -57.45 -15.26
CA SER A 5 -62.82 -57.61 -16.72
C SER A 5 -61.63 -56.84 -17.28
N ALA A 6 -61.14 -57.24 -18.45
CA ALA A 6 -60.12 -56.55 -19.24
C ALA A 6 -60.59 -55.16 -19.70
N LEU A 7 -59.63 -54.24 -19.92
CA LEU A 7 -59.70 -53.24 -20.99
C LEU A 7 -58.28 -52.79 -21.37
N ALA A 8 -57.88 -53.13 -22.60
CA ALA A 8 -56.72 -52.60 -23.29
C ALA A 8 -57.02 -51.16 -23.74
N GLY A 9 -56.11 -50.23 -23.46
CA GLY A 9 -56.16 -48.85 -23.96
C GLY A 9 -54.82 -48.48 -24.56
N PHE A 10 -54.76 -48.49 -25.89
CA PHE A 10 -53.71 -47.84 -26.67
C PHE A 10 -53.85 -46.32 -26.51
N PHE A 11 -52.78 -45.63 -26.11
CA PHE A 11 -52.69 -44.18 -26.25
C PHE A 11 -51.35 -43.79 -26.85
N ASP A 12 -51.47 -42.92 -27.86
CA ASP A 12 -50.45 -42.39 -28.75
C ASP A 12 -49.17 -41.91 -28.06
N THR A 13 -48.04 -42.36 -28.59
CA THR A 13 -46.75 -41.69 -28.39
C THR A 13 -46.74 -40.39 -29.20
N SER A 14 -47.34 -39.32 -28.65
CA SER A 14 -47.12 -37.97 -29.15
C SER A 14 -45.69 -37.54 -28.83
N THR A 15 -44.85 -37.54 -29.85
CA THR A 15 -43.49 -37.00 -29.83
C THR A 15 -43.56 -35.49 -29.63
N ALA A 16 -43.58 -35.03 -28.37
CA ALA A 16 -43.40 -33.63 -28.05
C ALA A 16 -41.96 -33.23 -28.42
N ALA A 17 -41.79 -32.67 -29.62
CA ALA A 17 -40.57 -31.99 -30.02
C ALA A 17 -40.38 -30.78 -29.08
N THR A 18 -39.68 -31.03 -27.98
CA THR A 18 -39.29 -29.99 -27.04
C THR A 18 -38.19 -29.20 -27.74
N GLY A 19 -38.58 -28.12 -28.41
CA GLY A 19 -37.66 -27.16 -29.00
C GLY A 19 -36.77 -26.61 -27.91
N LEU A 20 -35.57 -27.18 -27.77
CA LEU A 20 -34.48 -26.63 -26.97
C LEU A 20 -34.01 -25.34 -27.66
N VAL A 21 -34.69 -24.23 -27.37
CA VAL A 21 -34.13 -22.92 -27.64
C VAL A 21 -32.85 -22.84 -26.80
N ALA A 22 -31.70 -22.90 -27.45
CA ALA A 22 -30.43 -22.67 -26.81
C ALA A 22 -30.41 -21.21 -26.34
N ALA A 23 -30.76 -20.98 -25.07
CA ALA A 23 -30.68 -19.67 -24.46
C ALA A 23 -29.21 -19.23 -24.41
N GLY A 24 -28.80 -18.44 -25.40
CA GLY A 24 -27.54 -17.70 -25.36
C GLY A 24 -27.59 -16.69 -24.22
N LEU A 25 -26.42 -16.37 -23.65
CA LEU A 25 -26.35 -15.27 -22.70
C LEU A 25 -26.69 -13.99 -23.46
N THR A 26 -27.76 -13.31 -23.07
CA THR A 26 -28.08 -11.95 -23.55
C THR A 26 -27.44 -10.90 -22.67
N VAL A 27 -27.22 -11.23 -21.40
CA VAL A 27 -26.51 -10.41 -20.42
C VAL A 27 -25.74 -11.31 -19.47
N CYS A 28 -24.65 -10.81 -18.90
CA CYS A 28 -23.95 -11.56 -17.87
C CYS A 28 -24.79 -11.63 -16.58
N PRO A 29 -24.97 -12.83 -16.00
CA PRO A 29 -25.64 -12.94 -14.70
C PRO A 29 -24.80 -12.26 -13.62
N VAL A 30 -25.46 -11.88 -12.53
CA VAL A 30 -24.81 -11.33 -11.34
C VAL A 30 -23.90 -12.38 -10.70
N HIS A 31 -22.74 -11.96 -10.20
CA HIS A 31 -21.78 -12.81 -9.50
C HIS A 31 -21.55 -12.30 -8.06
N PRO A 32 -21.18 -13.18 -7.11
CA PRO A 32 -20.72 -12.75 -5.79
C PRO A 32 -19.62 -11.69 -5.83
N ILE A 33 -19.58 -10.88 -4.78
CA ILE A 33 -18.59 -9.82 -4.55
C ILE A 33 -17.18 -10.42 -4.60
N PRO A 34 -16.20 -9.78 -5.29
CA PRO A 34 -14.83 -10.26 -5.30
C PRO A 34 -14.21 -10.25 -3.90
N GLN A 35 -13.36 -11.23 -3.65
CA GLN A 35 -12.53 -11.26 -2.44
C GLN A 35 -11.34 -10.31 -2.62
N VAL A 36 -10.98 -9.58 -1.55
CA VAL A 36 -9.83 -8.69 -1.53
C VAL A 36 -8.92 -9.06 -0.37
N GLU A 37 -7.66 -9.31 -0.70
CA GLU A 37 -6.58 -9.57 0.24
C GLU A 37 -5.50 -8.51 0.11
N VAL A 38 -4.96 -8.10 1.26
CA VAL A 38 -3.84 -7.17 1.33
C VAL A 38 -2.79 -7.79 2.24
N HIS A 39 -1.57 -7.92 1.72
CA HIS A 39 -0.43 -8.54 2.40
C HIS A 39 0.70 -7.53 2.56
N PHE A 40 1.42 -7.63 3.67
CA PHE A 40 2.57 -6.79 3.95
C PHE A 40 3.75 -7.61 4.44
N ALA A 41 4.93 -7.31 3.92
CA ALA A 41 6.20 -7.85 4.38
C ALA A 41 7.23 -6.73 4.53
N ALA A 42 7.85 -6.63 5.70
CA ALA A 42 9.01 -5.78 5.94
C ALA A 42 10.28 -6.62 5.82
N GLN A 43 11.27 -6.13 5.08
CA GLN A 43 12.62 -6.69 5.06
C GLN A 43 13.45 -6.16 6.22
N GLN A 44 14.55 -6.85 6.53
CA GLN A 44 15.53 -6.33 7.46
C GLN A 44 16.17 -5.05 6.90
N PRO A 45 16.47 -4.05 7.75
CA PRO A 45 17.14 -2.84 7.30
C PRO A 45 18.52 -3.14 6.71
N PHE A 46 18.80 -2.55 5.56
CA PHE A 46 20.16 -2.39 5.08
C PHE A 46 20.84 -1.26 5.87
N TYR A 47 22.10 -1.45 6.27
CA TYR A 47 22.88 -0.42 6.96
C TYR A 47 24.08 0.01 6.12
N SER A 48 24.31 1.32 6.03
CA SER A 48 25.49 1.92 5.40
C SER A 48 26.05 3.01 6.31
N GLU A 49 27.36 2.95 6.53
CA GLU A 49 28.11 3.86 7.40
C GLU A 49 29.25 4.55 6.62
N ASP A 50 29.19 4.53 5.28
CA ASP A 50 30.27 4.97 4.37
C ASP A 50 29.98 6.33 3.68
N ILE A 51 28.82 6.92 3.94
CA ILE A 51 28.37 8.19 3.38
C ILE A 51 28.75 9.37 4.29
N SER A 52 29.02 10.55 3.71
CA SER A 52 29.32 11.76 4.51
C SER A 52 28.05 12.48 4.95
N ALA A 53 28.12 13.17 6.09
CA ALA A 53 27.04 14.01 6.61
C ALA A 53 26.59 15.08 5.60
N ARG A 54 27.56 15.64 4.85
CA ARG A 54 27.27 16.57 3.74
C ARG A 54 26.39 15.92 2.67
N ARG A 55 26.74 14.71 2.22
CA ARG A 55 25.99 14.02 1.17
C ARG A 55 24.60 13.62 1.65
N LEU A 56 24.47 13.19 2.91
CA LEU A 56 23.16 12.95 3.52
C LEU A 56 22.30 14.20 3.55
N THR A 57 22.89 15.33 3.93
CA THR A 57 22.19 16.63 3.95
C THR A 57 21.74 17.04 2.54
N GLU A 58 22.61 16.92 1.53
CA GLU A 58 22.27 17.19 0.13
C GLU A 58 21.12 16.31 -0.37
N ASN A 59 21.16 15.00 -0.06
CA ASN A 59 20.09 14.07 -0.43
C ASN A 59 18.77 14.43 0.26
N ALA A 60 18.79 14.71 1.57
CA ALA A 60 17.59 15.07 2.34
C ALA A 60 16.92 16.37 1.86
N LEU A 61 17.70 17.30 1.28
CA LEU A 61 17.18 18.53 0.68
C LEU A 61 16.51 18.29 -0.67
N GLN A 62 16.91 17.24 -1.40
CA GLN A 62 16.37 16.88 -2.71
C GLN A 62 15.20 15.91 -2.63
N ASP A 63 15.06 15.20 -1.51
CA ASP A 63 13.99 14.23 -1.29
C ASP A 63 12.65 14.93 -1.00
N PRO A 64 11.63 14.77 -1.87
CA PRO A 64 10.30 15.35 -1.64
C PRO A 64 9.56 14.76 -0.45
N ASP A 65 9.93 13.55 0.00
CA ASP A 65 9.32 12.87 1.14
C ASP A 65 10.03 13.19 2.47
N SER A 66 11.22 13.81 2.43
CA SER A 66 11.96 14.21 3.61
C SER A 66 11.09 15.03 4.58
N THR A 67 11.11 14.59 5.83
CA THR A 67 10.43 15.23 6.98
C THR A 67 11.40 16.04 7.84
N MET A 68 12.68 16.04 7.50
CA MET A 68 13.70 16.81 8.20
C MET A 68 13.28 18.28 8.31
N THR A 69 13.38 18.83 9.51
CA THR A 69 13.14 20.26 9.70
C THR A 69 14.21 21.08 8.95
N ARG A 70 13.77 21.94 8.02
CA ARG A 70 14.64 22.77 7.18
C ARG A 70 15.15 24.01 7.92
N HIS A 71 16.02 23.81 8.91
CA HIS A 71 16.70 24.91 9.58
C HIS A 71 18.07 25.18 8.97
N GLN A 72 18.38 26.45 8.75
CA GLN A 72 19.71 26.86 8.26
C GLN A 72 20.78 26.44 9.27
N GLY A 73 21.83 25.78 8.79
CA GLY A 73 22.97 25.33 9.60
C GLY A 73 22.86 23.91 10.14
N TRP A 74 21.74 23.22 9.93
CA TRP A 74 21.58 21.84 10.37
C TRP A 74 22.27 20.87 9.41
N THR A 75 23.00 19.91 9.97
CA THR A 75 23.69 18.85 9.21
C THR A 75 23.05 17.50 9.55
N VAL A 76 22.73 16.72 8.52
CA VAL A 76 22.16 15.39 8.65
C VAL A 76 23.26 14.37 8.90
N HIS A 77 23.18 13.66 10.02
CA HIS A 77 24.11 12.59 10.35
C HIS A 77 23.48 11.19 10.29
N GLY A 78 22.16 11.11 10.13
CA GLY A 78 21.43 9.88 9.92
C GLY A 78 20.28 10.11 8.95
N THR A 79 19.96 9.12 8.13
CA THR A 79 18.71 9.13 7.38
C THR A 79 18.21 7.71 7.13
N THR A 80 16.89 7.57 7.12
CA THR A 80 16.20 6.35 6.77
C THR A 80 15.58 6.53 5.38
N ALA A 81 16.12 5.84 4.39
CA ALA A 81 15.52 5.78 3.07
C ALA A 81 14.50 4.64 3.01
N ARG A 82 13.37 4.94 2.36
CA ARG A 82 12.26 4.01 2.18
C ARG A 82 12.16 3.60 0.72
N GLN A 83 12.22 2.30 0.46
CA GLN A 83 11.78 1.74 -0.82
C GLN A 83 10.57 0.82 -0.59
N ILE A 84 9.45 1.13 -1.25
CA ILE A 84 8.25 0.30 -1.24
C ILE A 84 8.07 -0.32 -2.63
N SER A 85 8.00 -1.65 -2.68
CA SER A 85 7.52 -2.39 -3.84
C SER A 85 6.08 -2.82 -3.59
N HIS A 86 5.23 -2.72 -4.60
CA HIS A 86 3.89 -3.27 -4.55
C HIS A 86 3.65 -4.17 -5.75
N LYS A 87 2.93 -5.28 -5.52
CA LYS A 87 2.49 -6.20 -6.56
C LYS A 87 0.98 -6.35 -6.46
N PHE A 88 0.35 -6.37 -7.62
CA PHE A 88 -1.09 -6.51 -7.71
C PHE A 88 -1.44 -7.69 -8.60
N PHE A 89 -2.26 -8.59 -8.06
CA PHE A 89 -2.73 -9.77 -8.76
C PHE A 89 -4.26 -9.74 -8.84
N LEU A 90 -4.77 -9.95 -10.05
CA LEU A 90 -6.21 -10.04 -10.31
C LEU A 90 -6.54 -11.38 -10.93
N ASN A 91 -7.49 -12.08 -10.30
CA ASN A 91 -8.02 -13.32 -10.81
C ASN A 91 -9.42 -13.10 -11.36
N PHE A 92 -9.65 -13.65 -12.55
CA PHE A 92 -10.94 -13.61 -13.22
C PHE A 92 -11.56 -15.00 -13.23
N THR A 93 -12.86 -15.07 -12.94
CA THR A 93 -13.66 -16.25 -13.26
C THR A 93 -14.46 -15.97 -14.53
N THR A 94 -14.76 -17.02 -15.27
CA THR A 94 -15.52 -16.90 -16.52
C THR A 94 -16.74 -17.82 -16.52
N ARG A 95 -17.79 -17.39 -17.23
CA ARG A 95 -18.94 -18.23 -17.55
C ARG A 95 -19.20 -18.16 -19.05
N SER A 96 -19.39 -19.32 -19.68
CA SER A 96 -19.59 -19.40 -21.12
C SER A 96 -20.95 -20.00 -21.47
N ASP A 97 -21.54 -19.55 -22.57
CA ASP A 97 -22.71 -20.19 -23.15
C ASP A 97 -22.34 -21.22 -24.23
N LYS A 98 -23.34 -21.94 -24.75
CA LYS A 98 -23.16 -22.93 -25.82
C LYS A 98 -22.66 -22.32 -27.14
N ALA A 99 -22.83 -21.01 -27.34
CA ALA A 99 -22.37 -20.27 -28.51
C ALA A 99 -20.92 -19.75 -28.36
N GLY A 100 -20.25 -20.08 -27.25
CA GLY A 100 -18.89 -19.66 -26.95
C GLY A 100 -18.77 -18.18 -26.56
N ASN A 101 -19.86 -17.53 -26.17
CA ASN A 101 -19.80 -16.22 -25.56
C ASN A 101 -19.43 -16.36 -24.08
N MET A 102 -18.59 -15.45 -23.60
CA MET A 102 -18.00 -15.47 -22.28
C MET A 102 -18.38 -14.22 -21.49
N CYS A 103 -18.64 -14.41 -20.21
CA CYS A 103 -18.74 -13.39 -19.20
C CYS A 103 -17.52 -13.42 -18.30
N LEU A 104 -16.94 -12.26 -18.00
CA LEU A 104 -15.81 -12.11 -17.09
C LEU A 104 -16.25 -11.54 -15.76
N TYR A 105 -15.68 -12.05 -14.68
CA TYR A 105 -15.95 -11.60 -13.32
C TYR A 105 -14.65 -11.45 -12.56
N PHE A 106 -14.54 -10.41 -11.73
CA PHE A 106 -13.50 -10.38 -10.71
C PHE A 106 -13.84 -11.43 -9.66
N SER A 107 -12.89 -12.32 -9.39
CA SER A 107 -13.03 -13.34 -8.34
C SER A 107 -12.22 -12.99 -7.11
N HIS A 108 -10.98 -12.55 -7.33
CA HIS A 108 -10.03 -12.28 -6.26
C HIS A 108 -9.07 -11.16 -6.68
N ALA A 109 -8.77 -10.27 -5.75
CA ALA A 109 -7.77 -9.22 -5.90
C ALA A 109 -6.79 -9.29 -4.73
N THR A 110 -5.51 -9.42 -5.03
CA THR A 110 -4.43 -9.49 -4.04
C THR A 110 -3.51 -8.29 -4.21
N PHE A 111 -3.34 -7.51 -3.15
CA PHE A 111 -2.41 -6.39 -3.08
C PHE A 111 -1.29 -6.72 -2.10
N ALA A 112 -0.06 -6.89 -2.59
CA ALA A 112 1.09 -7.22 -1.76
C ALA A 112 2.06 -6.05 -1.71
N ILE A 113 2.42 -5.62 -0.49
CA ILE A 113 3.37 -4.54 -0.22
C ILE A 113 4.63 -5.14 0.39
N THR A 114 5.79 -4.81 -0.16
CA THR A 114 7.09 -5.13 0.42
C THR A 114 7.86 -3.85 0.72
N TYR A 115 8.27 -3.69 1.97
CA TYR A 115 9.06 -2.56 2.45
C TYR A 115 10.53 -2.96 2.60
N TYR A 116 11.42 -2.15 2.03
CA TYR A 116 12.88 -2.30 2.06
C TYR A 116 13.47 -1.05 2.74
N PRO A 117 13.68 -1.09 4.07
CA PRO A 117 14.34 -0.01 4.79
C PRO A 117 15.85 0.02 4.50
N ALA A 118 16.40 1.23 4.37
CA ALA A 118 17.85 1.45 4.37
C ALA A 118 18.19 2.58 5.35
N VAL A 119 19.05 2.28 6.32
CA VAL A 119 19.53 3.21 7.35
C VAL A 119 20.95 3.62 7.01
N PHE A 120 21.16 4.92 6.86
CA PHE A 120 22.44 5.51 6.56
C PHE A 120 22.90 6.33 7.74
N ILE A 121 24.12 6.09 8.21
CA ILE A 121 24.78 6.86 9.27
C ILE A 121 26.01 7.53 8.67
N ALA A 122 26.17 8.82 8.92
CA ALA A 122 27.32 9.57 8.43
C ALA A 122 28.61 9.06 9.08
N ARG A 123 29.67 8.91 8.29
CA ARG A 123 31.01 8.54 8.78
C ARG A 123 31.47 9.43 9.94
N GLU A 124 31.20 10.73 9.86
CA GLU A 124 31.56 11.72 10.87
C GLU A 124 30.85 11.51 12.21
N ALA A 125 29.73 10.79 12.26
CA ALA A 125 29.06 10.45 13.51
C ALA A 125 29.76 9.27 14.23
N LEU A 126 30.47 8.40 13.49
CA LEU A 126 31.06 7.17 14.03
C LEU A 126 32.25 7.43 14.96
N ASP A 127 32.90 8.59 14.84
CA ASP A 127 34.01 9.00 15.70
C ASP A 127 33.59 9.14 17.18
N LYS A 128 32.27 9.24 17.43
CA LYS A 128 31.70 9.51 18.75
C LYS A 128 30.62 8.49 19.06
N LYS A 129 30.96 7.50 19.91
CA LYS A 129 30.12 6.33 20.14
C LYS A 129 28.72 6.67 20.65
N CYS A 130 28.58 7.56 21.63
CA CYS A 130 27.26 7.90 22.16
C CYS A 130 26.40 8.56 21.07
N TYR A 131 26.99 9.50 20.34
CA TYR A 131 26.31 10.18 19.25
C TYR A 131 25.85 9.21 18.15
N ALA A 132 26.74 8.33 17.68
CA ALA A 132 26.39 7.32 16.68
C ALA A 132 25.23 6.41 17.14
N ASP A 133 25.22 6.01 18.42
CA ASP A 133 24.17 5.17 18.98
C ASP A 133 22.82 5.92 19.06
N VAL A 134 22.84 7.21 19.40
CA VAL A 134 21.63 8.08 19.38
C VAL A 134 21.09 8.26 17.97
N VAL A 135 21.95 8.58 16.99
CA VAL A 135 21.54 8.72 15.58
C VAL A 135 20.95 7.40 15.08
N ARG A 136 21.61 6.28 15.32
CA ARG A 136 21.10 4.96 14.91
C ARG A 136 19.74 4.66 15.56
N ALA A 137 19.56 5.01 16.83
CA ALA A 137 18.28 4.83 17.51
C ALA A 137 17.17 5.70 16.90
N HIS A 138 17.46 6.96 16.55
CA HIS A 138 16.51 7.85 15.86
C HIS A 138 16.10 7.29 14.50
N GLU A 139 17.06 6.86 13.68
CA GLU A 139 16.74 6.26 12.38
C GLU A 139 15.95 4.96 12.50
N MET A 140 16.22 4.14 13.52
CA MET A 140 15.41 2.95 13.79
C MET A 140 13.99 3.26 14.25
N GLN A 141 13.74 4.43 14.85
CA GLN A 141 12.37 4.87 15.13
C GLN A 141 11.61 5.16 13.83
N HIS A 142 12.24 5.77 12.83
CA HIS A 142 11.64 5.95 11.50
C HIS A 142 11.24 4.64 10.85
N VAL A 143 12.12 3.62 10.91
CA VAL A 143 11.80 2.26 10.42
C VAL A 143 10.59 1.67 11.16
N ALA A 144 10.52 1.83 12.48
CA ALA A 144 9.40 1.32 13.27
C ALA A 144 8.08 2.04 12.94
N ILE A 145 8.13 3.37 12.76
CA ILE A 145 7.00 4.19 12.34
C ILE A 145 6.50 3.77 10.95
N ASP A 146 7.40 3.52 10.00
CA ASP A 146 7.04 3.04 8.67
C ASP A 146 6.29 1.70 8.73
N ILE A 147 6.85 0.72 9.46
CA ILE A 147 6.25 -0.60 9.61
C ILE A 147 4.85 -0.50 10.22
N ALA A 148 4.72 0.22 11.34
CA ALA A 148 3.45 0.39 12.03
C ALA A 148 2.44 1.15 11.17
N GLY A 149 2.88 2.24 10.53
CA GLY A 149 2.03 3.05 9.66
C GLY A 149 1.52 2.27 8.44
N ILE A 150 2.36 1.45 7.81
CA ILE A 150 1.93 0.59 6.70
C ILE A 150 0.93 -0.46 7.18
N GLN A 151 1.20 -1.14 8.31
CA GLN A 151 0.31 -2.17 8.87
C GLN A 151 -1.06 -1.60 9.23
N GLU A 152 -1.10 -0.45 9.87
CA GLU A 152 -2.33 0.26 10.24
C GLU A 152 -3.14 0.67 9.00
N TYR A 153 -2.47 0.98 7.88
CA TYR A 153 -3.12 1.44 6.66
C TYR A 153 -3.67 0.32 5.76
N LEU A 154 -3.25 -0.95 5.95
CA LEU A 154 -3.69 -2.06 5.10
C LEU A 154 -5.23 -2.21 5.00
N PRO A 155 -6.02 -2.06 6.09
CA PRO A 155 -7.47 -2.10 6.01
C PRO A 155 -8.07 -1.00 5.13
N HIS A 156 -7.45 0.19 5.08
CA HIS A 156 -7.90 1.27 4.21
C HIS A 156 -7.70 0.93 2.73
N ILE A 157 -6.54 0.37 2.37
CA ILE A 157 -6.27 -0.12 1.01
C ILE A 157 -7.28 -1.21 0.62
N LYS A 158 -7.55 -2.16 1.54
CA LYS A 158 -8.54 -3.22 1.32
C LYS A 158 -9.92 -2.64 1.04
N SER A 159 -10.35 -1.66 1.85
CA SER A 159 -11.64 -1.00 1.72
C SER A 159 -11.74 -0.22 0.40
N ASP A 160 -10.74 0.59 0.07
CA ASP A 160 -10.70 1.39 -1.16
C ASP A 160 -10.74 0.49 -2.41
N MET A 161 -9.99 -0.62 -2.40
CA MET A 161 -10.02 -1.62 -3.48
C MET A 161 -11.40 -2.28 -3.60
N LEU A 162 -12.01 -2.68 -2.47
CA LEU A 162 -13.33 -3.28 -2.48
C LEU A 162 -14.38 -2.31 -3.04
N LEU A 163 -14.37 -1.05 -2.60
CA LEU A 163 -15.25 0.00 -3.11
C LEU A 163 -15.05 0.24 -4.60
N TYR A 164 -13.79 0.28 -5.05
CA TYR A 164 -13.47 0.44 -6.47
C TYR A 164 -14.04 -0.71 -7.30
N LEU A 165 -13.76 -1.97 -6.92
CA LEU A 165 -14.27 -3.15 -7.63
C LEU A 165 -15.80 -3.21 -7.63
N ARG A 166 -16.46 -2.78 -6.54
CA ARG A 166 -17.93 -2.67 -6.48
C ARG A 166 -18.47 -1.62 -7.43
N SER A 167 -17.76 -0.51 -7.64
CA SER A 167 -18.19 0.57 -8.53
C SER A 167 -18.20 0.15 -10.01
N LEU A 168 -17.46 -0.90 -10.36
CA LEU A 168 -17.50 -1.54 -11.68
C LEU A 168 -18.77 -2.40 -11.89
N GLY A 169 -19.57 -2.62 -10.85
CA GLY A 169 -20.79 -3.41 -10.87
C GLY A 169 -20.59 -4.90 -10.58
N TYR A 170 -21.68 -5.58 -10.25
CA TYR A 170 -21.72 -7.04 -10.02
C TYR A 170 -22.17 -7.84 -11.24
N GLN A 171 -22.61 -7.11 -12.27
CA GLN A 171 -22.89 -7.68 -13.57
C GLN A 171 -21.56 -7.92 -14.27
N GLY A 172 -21.31 -9.17 -14.66
CA GLY A 172 -20.08 -9.53 -15.36
C GLY A 172 -19.91 -8.75 -16.66
N PHE A 173 -18.67 -8.67 -17.14
CA PHE A 173 -18.39 -8.02 -18.41
C PHE A 173 -18.66 -9.00 -19.55
N GLY A 174 -19.53 -8.63 -20.48
CA GLY A 174 -19.94 -9.46 -21.61
C GLY A 174 -21.47 -9.56 -21.71
N PRO A 175 -22.00 -10.57 -22.41
CA PRO A 175 -21.30 -11.70 -23.02
C PRO A 175 -20.48 -11.30 -24.27
N MET A 176 -19.29 -11.88 -24.46
CA MET A 176 -18.40 -11.56 -25.59
C MET A 176 -17.57 -12.77 -26.05
N LYS A 177 -17.08 -12.77 -27.30
CA LYS A 177 -16.21 -13.86 -27.80
C LYS A 177 -14.86 -13.89 -27.07
N LEU A 178 -14.21 -15.07 -27.07
CA LEU A 178 -12.94 -15.31 -26.36
C LEU A 178 -11.86 -14.23 -26.57
N GLN A 179 -11.61 -13.83 -27.83
CA GLN A 179 -10.60 -12.81 -28.13
C GLN A 179 -10.95 -11.45 -27.50
N ALA A 180 -12.22 -11.05 -27.58
CA ALA A 180 -12.72 -9.82 -26.94
C ALA A 180 -12.64 -9.93 -25.41
N ALA A 181 -12.92 -11.11 -24.84
CA ALA A 181 -12.79 -11.36 -23.42
C ALA A 181 -11.34 -11.22 -22.94
N GLN A 182 -10.37 -11.79 -23.67
CA GLN A 182 -8.95 -11.63 -23.35
C GLN A 182 -8.48 -10.17 -23.44
N ALA A 183 -8.95 -9.42 -24.45
CA ALA A 183 -8.67 -8.00 -24.55
C ALA A 183 -9.27 -7.20 -23.38
N LYS A 184 -10.55 -7.47 -23.05
CA LYS A 184 -11.24 -6.81 -21.93
C LYS A 184 -10.58 -7.14 -20.59
N GLN A 185 -10.11 -8.36 -20.39
CA GLN A 185 -9.39 -8.74 -19.18
C GLN A 185 -8.12 -7.90 -18.98
N LYS A 186 -7.32 -7.70 -20.04
CA LYS A 186 -6.12 -6.86 -20.00
C LYS A 186 -6.45 -5.39 -19.73
N GLU A 187 -7.51 -4.88 -20.35
CA GLU A 187 -8.01 -3.52 -20.13
C GLU A 187 -8.40 -3.33 -18.65
N LEU A 188 -9.22 -4.23 -18.10
CA LEU A 188 -9.65 -4.20 -16.71
C LEU A 188 -8.47 -4.31 -15.75
N GLN A 189 -7.50 -5.17 -16.04
CA GLN A 189 -6.29 -5.29 -15.21
C GLN A 189 -5.52 -3.96 -15.16
N LYS A 190 -5.34 -3.29 -16.31
CA LYS A 190 -4.70 -1.97 -16.36
C LYS A 190 -5.50 -0.92 -15.60
N GLN A 191 -6.82 -0.90 -15.77
CA GLN A 191 -7.71 0.06 -15.13
C GLN A 191 -7.67 -0.06 -13.60
N VAL A 192 -7.75 -1.28 -13.07
CA VAL A 192 -7.69 -1.53 -11.62
C VAL A 192 -6.29 -1.20 -11.08
N MET A 193 -5.22 -1.52 -11.81
CA MET A 193 -3.85 -1.15 -11.42
C MET A 193 -3.67 0.38 -11.35
N GLN A 194 -4.29 1.14 -12.25
CA GLN A 194 -4.28 2.60 -12.17
C GLN A 194 -5.07 3.11 -10.96
N ALA A 195 -6.15 2.43 -10.58
CA ALA A 195 -6.94 2.80 -9.42
C ALA A 195 -6.19 2.62 -8.09
N THR A 196 -5.12 1.79 -8.04
CA THR A 196 -4.34 1.61 -6.81
C THR A 196 -3.37 2.74 -6.52
N ILE A 197 -3.01 3.55 -7.52
CA ILE A 197 -2.07 4.67 -7.38
C ILE A 197 -2.49 5.61 -6.23
N PRO A 198 -3.71 6.18 -6.21
CA PRO A 198 -4.12 7.05 -5.12
C PRO A 198 -4.17 6.35 -3.76
N MET A 199 -4.36 5.03 -3.71
CA MET A 199 -4.36 4.28 -2.44
C MET A 199 -2.95 4.25 -1.82
N ILE A 200 -1.93 4.06 -2.66
CA ILE A 200 -0.51 4.13 -2.25
C ILE A 200 -0.10 5.54 -1.88
N GLU A 201 -0.56 6.56 -2.61
CA GLU A 201 -0.25 7.95 -2.25
C GLU A 201 -0.82 8.34 -0.88
N LYS A 202 -2.04 7.92 -0.54
CA LYS A 202 -2.59 8.17 0.80
C LYS A 202 -1.78 7.47 1.89
N LEU A 203 -1.33 6.22 1.65
CA LEU A 203 -0.41 5.53 2.56
C LEU A 203 0.88 6.34 2.75
N ARG A 204 1.48 6.82 1.66
CA ARG A 204 2.72 7.61 1.66
C ARG A 204 2.57 8.87 2.52
N VAL A 205 1.47 9.60 2.35
CA VAL A 205 1.14 10.79 3.14
C VAL A 205 0.97 10.44 4.62
N ALA A 206 0.18 9.41 4.94
CA ALA A 206 -0.09 9.00 6.31
C ALA A 206 1.18 8.58 7.07
N VAL A 207 2.12 7.91 6.39
CA VAL A 207 3.42 7.55 6.99
C VAL A 207 4.29 8.79 7.16
N ARG A 208 4.34 9.68 6.17
CA ARG A 208 5.12 10.92 6.23
C ARG A 208 4.69 11.83 7.38
N GLU A 209 3.39 11.96 7.60
CA GLU A 209 2.84 12.71 8.75
C GLU A 209 3.34 12.14 10.08
N ARG A 210 3.41 10.81 10.24
CA ARG A 210 3.93 10.17 11.45
C ARG A 210 5.43 10.39 11.62
N GLN A 211 6.22 10.26 10.55
CA GLN A 211 7.66 10.56 10.60
C GLN A 211 7.92 12.02 11.02
N SER A 212 7.15 12.96 10.49
CA SER A 212 7.28 14.38 10.83
C SER A 212 7.02 14.70 12.30
N ALA A 213 6.32 13.82 13.03
CA ALA A 213 6.07 13.98 14.45
C ALA A 213 7.33 13.76 15.32
N ILE A 214 8.35 13.05 14.82
CA ILE A 214 9.63 12.87 15.51
C ILE A 214 10.75 13.72 14.92
N ASP A 215 10.62 14.21 13.69
CA ASP A 215 11.61 15.10 13.06
C ASP A 215 11.40 16.57 13.43
N THR A 216 11.22 16.87 14.72
CA THR A 216 11.02 18.23 15.23
C THR A 216 12.29 18.79 15.89
N PRO A 217 12.50 20.12 15.88
CA PRO A 217 13.64 20.75 16.55
C PRO A 217 13.76 20.38 18.02
N GLU A 218 12.63 20.30 18.73
CA GLU A 218 12.58 19.95 20.14
C GLU A 218 13.01 18.49 20.38
N ASN A 219 12.61 17.57 19.50
CA ASN A 219 13.09 16.20 19.57
C ASN A 219 14.59 16.14 19.34
N TYR A 220 15.09 16.79 18.29
CA TYR A 220 16.52 16.78 17.98
C TYR A 220 17.37 17.36 19.11
N LEU A 221 16.92 18.45 19.75
CA LEU A 221 17.57 19.00 20.95
C LEU A 221 17.60 18.02 22.12
N ARG A 222 16.49 17.30 22.34
CA ARG A 222 16.40 16.26 23.38
C ARG A 222 17.33 15.09 23.08
N GLU A 223 17.38 14.62 21.83
CA GLU A 223 18.29 13.57 21.40
C GLU A 223 19.75 14.01 21.57
N GLN A 224 20.06 15.27 21.23
CA GLN A 224 21.38 15.85 21.42
C GLN A 224 21.83 15.90 22.88
N ALA A 225 20.91 16.26 23.78
CA ALA A 225 21.18 16.32 25.22
C ALA A 225 21.57 14.96 25.84
N LYS A 226 21.33 13.83 25.15
CA LYS A 226 21.72 12.49 25.63
C LYS A 226 23.24 12.26 25.62
N CYS A 227 24.00 12.98 24.79
CA CYS A 227 25.45 12.81 24.68
C CYS A 227 26.18 14.17 24.88
N PRO A 228 26.19 14.71 26.11
CA PRO A 228 26.88 15.97 26.39
C PRO A 228 28.37 15.85 26.08
N GLY A 229 28.88 16.70 25.17
CA GLY A 229 30.28 16.71 24.72
C GLY A 229 30.55 15.98 23.39
N ASP A 230 29.62 15.15 22.91
CA ASP A 230 29.77 14.47 21.63
C ASP A 230 29.15 15.24 20.45
N PHE A 231 28.30 16.23 20.71
CA PHE A 231 27.80 17.09 19.65
C PHE A 231 28.78 18.22 19.35
N PRO A 232 28.97 18.62 18.08
CA PRO A 232 29.59 19.92 17.80
C PRO A 232 28.80 20.98 18.56
N GLU A 233 29.51 21.91 19.21
CA GLU A 233 28.91 22.92 20.07
C GLU A 233 27.84 23.69 19.29
N ILE A 234 26.58 23.47 19.64
CA ILE A 234 25.47 24.20 19.03
C ILE A 234 25.45 25.56 19.70
N ASP A 235 25.46 26.63 18.91
CA ASP A 235 25.15 27.95 19.42
C ASP A 235 23.68 27.95 19.86
N PHE A 236 23.47 27.62 21.14
CA PHE A 236 22.16 27.53 21.76
C PHE A 236 21.43 28.88 21.75
N GLU A 237 22.15 30.01 21.67
CA GLU A 237 21.54 31.34 21.57
C GLU A 237 21.01 31.60 20.15
N LEU A 238 21.75 31.17 19.12
CA LEU A 238 21.25 31.19 17.74
C LEU A 238 20.02 30.28 17.59
N LEU A 239 20.06 29.09 18.20
CA LEU A 239 18.97 28.13 18.11
C LEU A 239 17.69 28.59 18.84
N LYS A 240 17.80 29.11 20.07
CA LYS A 240 16.65 29.70 20.80
C LYS A 240 16.03 30.85 20.02
N LYS A 241 16.86 31.72 19.44
CA LYS A 241 16.42 32.84 18.61
C LYS A 241 15.69 32.37 17.34
N GLN A 242 16.14 31.28 16.72
CA GLN A 242 15.51 30.70 15.53
C GLN A 242 14.21 29.95 15.85
N LEU A 243 14.09 29.36 17.05
CA LEU A 243 12.89 28.65 17.50
C LEU A 243 11.84 29.57 18.15
N GLY A 244 12.12 30.88 18.26
CA GLY A 244 11.22 31.82 18.93
C GLY A 244 11.05 31.54 20.42
N LEU A 245 11.94 30.75 21.02
CA LEU A 245 11.93 30.43 22.44
C LEU A 245 12.51 31.64 23.17
N SER A 246 11.66 32.39 23.89
CA SER A 246 12.11 33.59 24.61
C SER A 246 13.18 33.23 25.63
N THR A 247 14.28 33.97 25.64
CA THR A 247 15.22 33.95 26.75
C THR A 247 14.49 34.47 27.98
N SER A 248 14.18 33.59 28.93
CA SER A 248 13.64 34.03 30.22
C SER A 248 14.62 35.03 30.82
N PRO A 249 14.17 36.18 31.33
CA PRO A 249 15.05 37.10 32.04
C PRO A 249 15.65 36.34 33.22
N GLN A 250 16.98 36.31 33.28
CA GLN A 250 17.69 35.82 34.45
C GLN A 250 17.22 36.64 35.66
N ALA A 251 16.62 35.96 36.64
CA ALA A 251 16.34 36.55 37.93
C ALA A 251 17.67 36.94 38.58
N GLN A 252 17.78 38.24 38.90
CA GLN A 252 18.86 38.81 39.71
C GLN A 252 18.67 38.44 41.18
#